data_AF-A0A1I5BUX8-F1
#
_entry.id   AF-A0A1I5BUX8-F1
#
_cell.length_a   1.000
_cell.length_b   1.000
_cell.length_c   1.000
_cell.angle_alpha   90.00
_cell.angle_beta   90.00
_cell.angle_gamma   90.00
#
_symmetry.space_group_name_H-M   'P 1'
#
loop_
_entity.id
_entity.type
_entity.pdbx_description
1 polymer ?
#
loop_
_entity_poly.entity_id
_entity_poly.type
_entity_poly.pdbx_seq_one_letter_code
_entity_poly.pdbx_strand_id
1 'polypeptide(L)' 'MTDEELVDAAIELAGKFYELNGYIHRPGFKYWKSPHPQERLSFEMAALAFEHIRGSDVYDAIASIEDL' A
#
# COMPACT_ATOMS: atom_id res chain seq x y z
N MET A 1 -5.55 10.22 -10.97
CA MET A 1 -4.55 9.39 -10.27
C MET A 1 -4.17 8.32 -11.25
N THR A 2 -2.91 8.25 -11.67
CA THR A 2 -2.40 7.10 -12.42
C THR A 2 -2.26 5.90 -11.47
N ASP A 3 -2.00 4.72 -12.03
CA ASP A 3 -1.79 3.52 -11.22
C ASP A 3 -0.56 3.71 -10.31
N GLU A 4 0.50 4.34 -10.82
CA GLU A 4 1.70 4.67 -10.02
C GLU A 4 1.36 5.62 -8.87
N GLU A 5 0.62 6.70 -9.16
CA GLU A 5 0.19 7.65 -8.12
C GLU A 5 -0.71 6.98 -7.05
N LEU A 6 -1.51 5.98 -7.45
CA LEU A 6 -2.37 5.23 -6.53
C LEU A 6 -1.55 4.30 -5.65
N VAL A 7 -0.62 3.54 -6.23
CA VAL A 7 0.26 2.64 -5.50
C VAL A 7 1.18 3.40 -4.55
N ASP A 8 1.76 4.51 -5.00
CA ASP A 8 2.58 5.38 -4.15
C ASP A 8 1.77 5.93 -2.97
N ALA A 9 0.54 6.40 -3.22
CA ALA A 9 -0.33 6.88 -2.15
C ALA A 9 -0.72 5.77 -1.15
N ALA A 10 -0.89 4.53 -1.63
CA ALA A 10 -1.13 3.36 -0.78
C ALA A 10 0.11 2.99 0.07
N ILE A 11 1.31 3.06 -0.50
CA ILE A 11 2.57 2.84 0.23
C ILE A 11 2.74 3.87 1.35
N GLU A 12 2.50 5.14 1.06
CA GLU A 12 2.60 6.22 2.05
C GLU A 12 1.58 6.05 3.19
N LEU A 13 0.34 5.66 2.86
CA LEU A 13 -0.68 5.38 3.88
C LEU A 13 -0.33 4.14 4.73
N ALA A 14 0.16 3.07 4.10
CA ALA A 14 0.65 1.89 4.80
C ALA A 14 1.83 2.23 5.72
N GLY A 15 2.70 3.13 5.29
CA GLY A 15 3.78 3.71 6.10
C GLY A 15 3.26 4.33 7.39
N LYS A 16 2.25 5.19 7.30
CA LYS A 16 1.61 5.81 8.47
C LYS A 16 1.03 4.77 9.42
N PHE A 17 0.36 3.74 8.91
CA PHE A 17 -0.14 2.65 9.76
C PHE A 17 0.99 1.88 10.43
N TYR A 18 2.09 1.64 9.73
CA TYR A 18 3.27 0.99 10.31
C TYR A 18 3.92 1.83 11.41
N GLU A 19 4.02 3.15 11.22
CA GLU A 19 4.51 4.10 12.22
C GLU A 19 3.60 4.18 13.46
N LEU A 20 2.28 4.12 13.28
CA LEU A 20 1.33 4.05 14.41
C LEU A 20 1.54 2.81 15.29
N ASN A 21 2.13 1.74 14.74
CA ASN A 21 2.50 0.53 15.47
C ASN A 21 3.90 0.63 16.12
N GLY A 22 4.57 1.78 16.03
CA GLY A 22 5.89 2.03 16.63
C GLY A 22 7.08 1.65 15.75
N TYR A 23 6.86 1.36 14.47
CA TYR A 23 7.93 1.00 13.52
C TYR A 23 8.36 2.20 12.67
N ILE A 24 9.42 2.03 11.87
CA ILE A 24 9.94 3.06 10.97
C ILE A 24 9.51 2.73 9.54
N HIS A 25 8.79 3.64 8.89
CA HIS A 25 8.44 3.53 7.48
C HIS A 25 9.68 3.68 6.58
N ARG A 26 9.70 2.93 5.48
CA ARG A 26 10.73 2.97 4.44
C ARG A 26 10.10 3.48 3.14
N PRO A 27 10.42 4.69 2.66
CA PRO A 27 9.87 5.23 1.42
C PRO A 27 10.08 4.27 0.25
N GLY A 28 9.03 4.06 -0.56
CA GLY A 28 9.05 3.14 -1.72
C GLY A 28 9.13 1.65 -1.36
N PHE A 29 9.00 1.26 -0.09
CA PHE A 29 9.00 -0.14 0.30
C PHE A 29 7.74 -0.85 -0.20
N LYS A 30 7.93 -1.90 -1.00
CA LYS A 30 6.83 -2.74 -1.53
C LYS A 30 6.28 -3.66 -0.44
N TYR A 31 5.42 -3.12 0.42
CA TYR A 31 4.83 -3.85 1.55
C TYR A 31 4.14 -5.15 1.14
N TRP A 32 3.47 -5.21 -0.01
CA TRP A 32 2.80 -6.41 -0.52
C TRP A 32 3.76 -7.58 -0.82
N LYS A 33 5.05 -7.30 -1.01
CA LYS A 33 6.10 -8.33 -1.19
C LYS A 33 6.82 -8.71 0.10
N SER A 34 6.47 -8.09 1.23
CA SER A 34 7.14 -8.38 2.49
C SER A 34 6.82 -9.78 3.03
N PRO A 35 7.81 -10.53 3.56
CA PRO A 35 7.55 -11.76 4.29
C PRO A 35 6.96 -11.51 5.69
N HIS A 36 7.05 -10.28 6.21
CA HIS A 36 6.60 -9.94 7.57
C HIS A 36 5.07 -9.72 7.59
N PRO A 37 4.32 -10.47 8.43
CA PRO A 37 2.86 -10.35 8.48
C PRO A 37 2.36 -8.95 8.80
N GLN A 38 3.05 -8.23 9.69
CA GLN A 38 2.66 -6.89 10.11
C GLN A 38 2.85 -5.84 9.00
N GLU A 39 3.94 -5.95 8.23
CA GLU A 39 4.18 -5.07 7.09
C GLU A 39 3.10 -5.27 6.03
N ARG A 40 2.75 -6.53 5.71
CA ARG A 40 1.64 -6.82 4.79
C ARG A 40 0.32 -6.29 5.33
N LEU A 41 -0.01 -6.51 6.60
CA LEU A 41 -1.25 -6.03 7.20
C LEU A 41 -1.39 -4.51 7.11
N SER A 42 -0.31 -3.75 7.32
CA SER A 42 -0.32 -2.29 7.12
C SER A 42 -0.71 -1.90 5.70
N PHE A 43 -0.28 -2.67 4.70
CA PHE A 43 -0.66 -2.45 3.31
C PHE A 43 -2.10 -2.87 3.02
N GLU A 44 -2.56 -4.01 3.54
CA GLU A 44 -3.95 -4.44 3.40
C GLU A 44 -4.92 -3.38 3.94
N MET A 45 -4.60 -2.78 5.09
CA MET A 45 -5.40 -1.70 5.65
C MET A 45 -5.44 -0.47 4.74
N ALA A 46 -4.33 -0.14 4.08
CA ALA A 46 -4.29 0.97 3.14
C ALA A 46 -5.10 0.67 1.87
N ALA A 47 -4.92 -0.50 1.27
CA ALA A 47 -5.69 -0.95 0.11
C ALA A 47 -7.19 -0.95 0.39
N LEU A 48 -7.62 -1.52 1.52
CA LEU A 48 -9.02 -1.52 1.97
C LEU A 48 -9.55 -0.10 2.16
N ALA A 49 -8.76 0.82 2.71
CA ALA A 49 -9.18 2.21 2.88
C ALA A 49 -9.40 2.92 1.53
N PHE A 50 -8.55 2.68 0.53
CA PHE A 50 -8.71 3.21 -0.81
C PHE A 50 -9.94 2.63 -1.51
N GLU A 51 -10.15 1.33 -1.42
CA GLU A 51 -11.33 0.66 -1.96
C GLU A 51 -12.61 1.23 -1.31
N HIS A 52 -12.64 1.30 0.02
CA HIS A 52 -13.85 1.69 0.76
C HIS A 52 -14.19 3.18 0.62
N ILE A 53 -13.20 4.07 0.65
CA ILE A 53 -13.43 5.53 0.68
C ILE A 53 -13.48 6.11 -0.73
N ARG A 54 -12.67 5.58 -1.66
CA ARG A 54 -12.50 6.15 -3.00
C ARG A 54 -12.97 5.23 -4.13
N GLY A 55 -13.32 3.96 -3.85
CA GLY A 55 -13.65 2.98 -4.87
C GLY A 55 -12.47 2.64 -5.78
N SER A 56 -11.23 2.83 -5.30
CA SER A 56 -10.01 2.58 -6.07
C SER A 56 -9.41 1.24 -5.68
N ASP A 57 -9.13 0.38 -6.66
CA ASP A 57 -8.50 -0.92 -6.44
C ASP A 57 -6.98 -0.80 -6.56
N VAL A 58 -6.29 -0.90 -5.41
CA VAL A 58 -4.83 -0.79 -5.35
C VAL A 58 -4.15 -2.04 -5.91
N TYR A 59 -4.77 -3.22 -5.79
CA TYR A 59 -4.18 -4.46 -6.28
C TYR A 59 -4.28 -4.58 -7.79
N ASP A 60 -5.38 -4.11 -8.39
CA ASP A 60 -5.51 -3.99 -9.85
C ASP A 60 -4.43 -3.03 -10.41
N ALA A 61 -4.22 -1.88 -9.77
CA ALA A 61 -3.16 -0.96 -10.15
C ALA A 61 -1.76 -1.57 -10.02
N ILE A 62 -1.48 -2.34 -8.97
CA ILE A 62 -0.21 -3.09 -8.85
C ILE A 62 -0.05 -4.07 -10.01
N ALA A 63 -1.10 -4.84 -10.33
CA ALA A 63 -1.06 -5.80 -11.41
C ALA A 63 -0.74 -5.12 -12.75
N SER A 64 -1.41 -4.00 -13.05
CA SER A 64 -1.15 -3.18 -14.24
C SER A 64 0.30 -2.69 -14.33
N ILE A 65 0.93 -2.34 -13.20
CA ILE A 65 2.33 -1.87 -13.16
C ILE A 65 3.32 -3.04 -13.27
N GLU A 66 3.03 -4.20 -12.66
CA GLU A 66 3.94 -5.35 -12.65
C GLU A 66 3.89 -6.19 -13.94
N ASP A 67 2.82 -6.07 -14.73
CA ASP A 67 2.68 -6.67 -16.06
C ASP A 67 3.29 -5.83 -17.20
N LEU A 68 3.89 -4.66 -16.88
CA LEU A 68 4.68 -3.80 -17.77
C LEU A 68 6.18 -4.14 -17.74
#